data_AF-A0A0S8GP12-F1
#
_entry.id   AF-A0A0S8GP12-F1
#
_cell.length_a   1.000
_cell.length_b   1.000
_cell.length_c   1.000
_cell.angle_alpha   90.00
_cell.angle_beta   90.00
_cell.angle_gamma   90.00
#
_symmetry.space_group_name_H-M   'P 1'
#
loop_
_entity.id
_entity.type
_entity.pdbx_description
1 polymer ?
#
loop_
_entity_poly.entity_id
_entity_poly.type
_entity_poly.pdbx_seq_one_letter_code
_entity_poly.pdbx_strand_id
1 'polypeptide(L)'
;MSKFITKTAILVLLTSSNLAVSYLHGCRNPGLAFGDYSKFNRVRAALESIDGVTVEQTWVHQDVTQENFGFYIRINNSQPLHLIFQQDNRLKNLRGARLVEELKNMIKAKAVWII
;
A
#
# COMPACT_ATOMS: atom_id res chain seq x y z
N MET A 1 -13.11 45.06 -0.44
CA MET A 1 -12.03 44.22 -1.05
C MET A 1 -11.47 43.11 -0.14
N SER A 2 -11.85 42.98 1.14
CA SER A 2 -11.31 41.95 2.05
C SER A 2 -11.89 40.53 1.88
N LYS A 3 -13.18 40.39 1.52
CA LYS A 3 -13.87 39.07 1.46
C LYS A 3 -13.46 38.15 0.30
N PHE A 4 -12.80 38.69 -0.74
CA PHE A 4 -12.38 37.90 -1.90
C PHE A 4 -11.09 37.14 -1.63
N ILE A 5 -10.13 37.78 -0.95
CA ILE A 5 -8.81 37.20 -0.63
C ILE A 5 -8.97 35.96 0.28
N THR A 6 -9.92 36.02 1.22
CA THR A 6 -10.19 34.92 2.16
C THR A 6 -10.76 33.68 1.46
N LYS A 7 -11.65 33.85 0.47
CA LYS A 7 -12.26 32.73 -0.27
C LYS A 7 -11.24 32.04 -1.18
N THR A 8 -10.36 32.79 -1.83
CA THR A 8 -9.33 32.22 -2.71
C THR A 8 -8.25 31.48 -1.92
N ALA A 9 -7.87 31.98 -0.74
CA ALA A 9 -6.91 31.31 0.15
C ALA A 9 -7.45 29.96 0.67
N ILE A 10 -8.73 29.90 1.04
CA ILE A 10 -9.39 28.66 1.47
C ILE A 10 -9.44 27.64 0.34
N LEU A 11 -9.73 28.07 -0.90
CA LEU A 11 -9.78 27.18 -2.05
C LEU A 11 -8.40 26.58 -2.38
N VAL A 12 -7.33 27.37 -2.32
CA VAL A 12 -5.95 26.90 -2.54
C VAL A 12 -5.49 25.97 -1.42
N LEU A 13 -5.88 26.23 -0.17
CA LEU A 13 -5.60 25.34 0.96
C LEU A 13 -6.37 24.01 0.85
N LEU A 14 -7.61 24.03 0.35
CA LEU A 14 -8.41 22.82 0.14
C LEU A 14 -7.91 21.97 -1.04
N THR A 15 -7.43 22.57 -2.13
CA THR A 15 -6.88 21.81 -3.26
C THR A 15 -5.49 21.24 -2.97
N SER A 16 -4.62 22.00 -2.31
CA SER A 16 -3.28 21.53 -1.90
C SER A 16 -3.34 20.43 -0.84
N SER A 17 -4.29 20.49 0.09
CA SER A 17 -4.50 19.41 1.07
C SER A 17 -5.03 18.13 0.43
N ASN A 18 -5.92 18.20 -0.57
CA ASN A 18 -6.33 17.00 -1.31
C ASN A 18 -5.19 16.39 -2.15
N LEU A 19 -4.32 17.22 -2.74
CA LEU A 19 -3.17 16.74 -3.49
C LEU A 19 -2.13 16.08 -2.57
N ALA A 20 -1.86 16.68 -1.39
CA ALA A 20 -0.97 16.13 -0.37
C ALA A 20 -1.53 14.83 0.25
N VAL A 21 -2.84 14.78 0.50
CA VAL A 21 -3.52 13.56 0.97
C VAL A 21 -3.49 12.46 -0.10
N SER A 22 -3.56 12.79 -1.38
CA SER A 22 -3.42 11.83 -2.48
C SER A 22 -1.97 11.36 -2.68
N TYR A 23 -0.99 12.19 -2.33
CA TYR A 23 0.43 11.83 -2.33
C TYR A 23 0.80 10.96 -1.11
N LEU A 24 0.15 11.21 0.03
CA LEU A 24 0.34 10.44 1.28
C LEU A 24 -0.45 9.12 1.27
N HIS A 25 -1.65 9.11 0.67
CA HIS A 25 -2.42 7.90 0.41
C HIS A 25 -2.09 7.40 -0.99
N GLY A 26 -0.96 6.73 -1.12
CA GLY A 26 -0.49 6.24 -2.42
C GLY A 26 -1.60 5.53 -3.19
N CYS A 27 -1.54 5.68 -4.51
CA CYS A 27 -2.67 5.39 -5.37
C CYS A 27 -3.01 3.90 -5.41
N ARG A 28 -4.29 3.59 -5.60
CA ARG A 28 -4.75 2.21 -5.84
C ARG A 28 -4.33 1.79 -7.25
N ASN A 29 -3.99 0.52 -7.45
CA ASN A 29 -3.77 -0.01 -8.81
C ASN A 29 -5.03 0.25 -9.65
N PRO A 30 -4.96 0.96 -10.79
CA PRO A 30 -6.11 1.25 -11.64
C PRO A 30 -6.64 0.02 -12.42
N GLY A 31 -6.30 -1.20 -11.99
CA GLY A 31 -6.69 -2.45 -12.65
C GLY A 31 -5.70 -2.96 -13.68
N LEU A 32 -4.46 -2.45 -13.69
CA LEU A 32 -3.44 -2.86 -14.65
C LEU A 32 -2.85 -4.22 -14.25
N ALA A 33 -2.61 -5.07 -15.26
CA ALA A 33 -2.16 -6.45 -15.09
C ALA A 33 -0.72 -6.70 -15.60
N PHE A 34 0.03 -5.67 -15.99
CA PHE A 34 1.39 -5.77 -16.52
C PHE A 34 2.42 -5.11 -15.60
N GLY A 35 3.71 -5.43 -15.83
CA GLY A 35 4.83 -4.84 -15.10
C GLY A 35 4.70 -5.01 -13.59
N ASP A 36 4.95 -3.94 -12.85
CA ASP A 36 4.95 -3.95 -11.40
C ASP A 36 3.55 -4.01 -10.76
N TYR A 37 2.53 -3.54 -11.47
CA TYR A 37 1.13 -3.72 -11.09
C TYR A 37 0.73 -5.21 -11.05
N SER A 38 1.32 -6.03 -11.93
CA SER A 38 1.15 -7.49 -11.88
C SER A 38 1.76 -8.11 -10.62
N LYS A 39 2.89 -7.56 -10.14
CA LYS A 39 3.55 -7.99 -8.90
C LYS A 39 2.72 -7.57 -7.69
N PHE A 40 2.23 -6.33 -7.67
CA PHE A 40 1.30 -5.84 -6.66
C PHE A 40 0.05 -6.72 -6.54
N ASN A 41 -0.64 -7.00 -7.66
CA ASN A 41 -1.85 -7.82 -7.66
C ASN A 41 -1.58 -9.25 -7.14
N ARG A 42 -0.42 -9.81 -7.51
CA ARG A 42 -0.02 -11.14 -7.04
C ARG A 42 0.22 -11.17 -5.54
N VAL A 43 0.96 -10.19 -5.01
CA VAL A 43 1.21 -10.08 -3.57
C VAL A 43 -0.10 -9.86 -2.82
N ARG A 44 -0.99 -9.01 -3.33
CA ARG A 44 -2.32 -8.80 -2.76
C ARG A 44 -3.12 -10.09 -2.68
N ALA A 45 -3.26 -10.80 -3.80
CA ALA A 45 -4.00 -12.06 -3.83
C ALA A 45 -3.39 -13.11 -2.90
N ALA A 46 -2.05 -13.16 -2.80
CA ALA A 46 -1.38 -14.06 -1.87
C ALA A 46 -1.66 -13.68 -0.41
N LEU A 47 -1.66 -12.39 -0.05
CA LEU A 47 -2.04 -11.92 1.30
C LEU A 47 -3.50 -12.26 1.63
N GLU A 48 -4.42 -12.00 0.70
CA GLU A 48 -5.86 -12.30 0.86
C GLU A 48 -6.14 -13.81 0.94
N SER A 49 -5.21 -14.66 0.48
CA SER A 49 -5.32 -16.12 0.60
C SER A 49 -4.84 -16.69 1.95
N ILE A 50 -4.25 -15.86 2.81
CA ILE A 50 -3.79 -16.29 4.14
C ILE A 50 -4.96 -16.17 5.13
N ASP A 51 -5.38 -17.29 5.71
CA ASP A 51 -6.44 -17.30 6.73
C ASP A 51 -6.16 -16.33 7.88
N GLY A 52 -7.17 -15.53 8.22
CA GLY A 52 -7.10 -14.51 9.26
C GLY A 52 -6.41 -13.22 8.84
N VAL A 53 -5.86 -13.10 7.63
CA VAL A 53 -5.27 -11.85 7.11
C VAL A 53 -6.31 -11.07 6.31
N THR A 54 -6.52 -9.81 6.67
CA THR A 54 -7.36 -8.86 5.91
C THR A 54 -6.49 -7.72 5.40
N VAL A 55 -6.56 -7.40 4.11
CA VAL A 55 -5.93 -6.21 3.53
C VAL A 55 -6.86 -5.02 3.70
N GLU A 56 -6.50 -4.07 4.55
CA GLU A 56 -7.34 -2.91 4.87
C GLU A 56 -7.10 -1.73 3.92
N GLN A 57 -5.83 -1.48 3.62
CA GLN A 57 -5.41 -0.39 2.74
C GLN A 57 -4.22 -0.81 1.89
N THR A 58 -4.10 -0.18 0.73
CA THR A 58 -3.02 -0.43 -0.22
C THR A 58 -2.49 0.89 -0.72
N TRP A 59 -1.21 0.94 -1.01
CA TRP A 59 -0.61 2.08 -1.69
C TRP A 59 0.35 1.58 -2.77
N VAL A 60 0.35 2.25 -3.91
CA VAL A 60 1.27 2.02 -5.02
C VAL A 60 1.87 3.36 -5.41
N HIS A 61 3.17 3.41 -5.64
CA HIS A 61 3.80 4.61 -6.18
C HIS A 61 3.39 4.80 -7.65
N GLN A 62 3.00 6.01 -8.05
CA GLN A 62 2.57 6.31 -9.42
C GLN A 62 3.71 6.42 -10.43
N ASP A 63 4.95 6.55 -9.97
CA ASP A 63 6.10 6.63 -10.86
C ASP A 63 6.42 5.23 -11.41
N VAL A 64 6.31 5.09 -12.74
CA VAL A 64 6.60 3.85 -13.49
C VAL A 64 8.05 3.38 -13.26
N THR A 65 8.93 4.28 -12.83
CA THR A 65 10.34 3.99 -12.55
C THR A 65 10.62 3.63 -11.09
N GLN A 66 9.73 4.01 -10.15
CA GLN A 66 9.85 3.71 -8.72
C GLN A 66 8.79 2.71 -8.28
N GLU A 67 9.10 1.46 -8.58
CA GLU A 67 8.38 0.21 -8.38
C GLU A 67 8.15 -0.17 -6.88
N ASN A 68 7.68 0.77 -6.05
CA ASN A 68 7.39 0.54 -4.63
C ASN A 68 5.88 0.45 -4.39
N PHE A 69 5.47 -0.53 -3.59
CA PHE A 69 4.09 -0.65 -3.13
C PHE A 69 4.02 -1.19 -1.71
N GLY A 70 2.87 -1.07 -1.07
CA GLY A 70 2.65 -1.67 0.24
C GLY A 70 1.20 -1.88 0.61
N PHE A 71 1.05 -2.57 1.74
CA PHE A 71 -0.23 -3.05 2.26
C PHE A 71 -0.29 -2.78 3.75
N TYR A 72 -1.43 -2.27 4.20
CA TYR A 72 -1.83 -2.33 5.59
C TYR A 72 -2.69 -3.57 5.73
N ILE A 73 -2.22 -4.51 6.55
CA ILE A 73 -2.93 -5.75 6.82
C ILE A 73 -3.33 -5.83 8.28
N ARG A 74 -4.40 -6.52 8.58
CA ARG A 74 -4.79 -6.89 9.94
C ARG A 74 -4.85 -8.41 10.05
N ILE A 75 -4.34 -8.94 11.17
CA ILE A 75 -4.40 -10.37 11.46
C ILE A 75 -5.46 -10.57 12.53
N ASN A 76 -6.62 -11.14 12.18
CA ASN A 76 -7.77 -11.24 13.07
C ASN A 76 -8.09 -9.88 13.71
N ASN A 77 -8.02 -9.78 15.04
CA ASN A 77 -8.26 -8.55 15.80
C ASN A 77 -6.96 -7.88 16.29
N SER A 78 -5.82 -8.14 15.63
CA SER A 78 -4.54 -7.51 15.98
C SER A 78 -4.47 -6.04 15.56
N GLN A 79 -3.41 -5.35 16.01
CA GLN A 79 -3.02 -4.08 15.43
C GLN A 79 -2.69 -4.23 13.93
N PRO A 80 -2.98 -3.22 13.09
CA PRO A 80 -2.59 -3.22 11.69
C PRO A 80 -1.06 -3.29 11.53
N LEU A 81 -0.59 -4.15 10.62
CA LEU A 81 0.80 -4.22 10.19
C LEU A 81 0.98 -3.56 8.82
N HIS A 82 2.05 -2.77 8.71
CA HIS A 82 2.45 -2.15 7.45
C HIS A 82 3.55 -2.97 6.77
N LEU A 83 3.23 -3.45 5.57
CA LEU A 83 4.14 -4.20 4.71
C LEU A 83 4.55 -3.32 3.53
N ILE A 84 5.86 -3.13 3.36
CA ILE A 84 6.44 -2.32 2.27
C ILE A 84 7.29 -3.22 1.39
N PHE A 85 7.06 -3.13 0.08
CA PHE A 85 7.79 -3.85 -0.95
C PHE A 85 8.52 -2.83 -1.81
N GLN A 86 9.82 -2.71 -1.56
CA GLN A 86 10.70 -1.87 -2.37
C GLN A 86 11.03 -2.55 -3.70
N GLN A 87 11.59 -1.79 -4.64
CA GLN A 87 11.94 -2.23 -5.99
C GLN A 87 12.72 -3.57 -6.02
N ASP A 88 13.70 -3.72 -5.14
CA ASP A 88 14.60 -4.87 -5.04
C ASP A 88 14.04 -6.01 -4.17
N ASN A 89 12.85 -5.85 -3.62
CA ASN A 89 12.28 -6.84 -2.71
C ASN A 89 12.01 -8.15 -3.46
N ARG A 90 12.78 -9.19 -3.08
CA ARG A 90 12.72 -10.53 -3.70
C ARG A 90 11.33 -11.15 -3.68
N LEU A 91 10.49 -10.85 -2.68
CA LEU A 91 9.13 -11.40 -2.58
C LEU A 91 8.26 -11.00 -3.77
N LYS A 92 8.49 -9.83 -4.39
CA LYS A 92 7.74 -9.36 -5.57
C LYS A 92 7.82 -10.33 -6.76
N ASN A 93 8.89 -11.13 -6.83
CA ASN A 93 9.16 -12.05 -7.92
C ASN A 93 8.73 -13.50 -7.61
N LEU A 94 8.39 -13.81 -6.36
CA LEU A 94 7.90 -15.13 -5.98
C LEU A 94 6.47 -15.36 -6.50
N ARG A 95 6.06 -16.63 -6.53
CA ARG A 95 4.75 -17.08 -7.01
C ARG A 95 4.23 -18.25 -6.17
N GLY A 96 2.91 -18.43 -6.17
CA GLY A 96 2.23 -19.58 -5.59
C GLY A 96 2.53 -19.80 -4.10
N ALA A 97 2.59 -21.08 -3.70
CA ALA A 97 2.81 -21.47 -2.30
C ALA A 97 4.09 -20.86 -1.69
N ARG A 98 5.17 -20.73 -2.47
CA ARG A 98 6.42 -20.14 -1.98
C ARG A 98 6.27 -18.67 -1.60
N LEU A 99 5.48 -17.91 -2.37
CA LEU A 99 5.17 -16.52 -2.02
C LEU A 99 4.36 -16.46 -0.72
N VAL A 100 3.33 -17.30 -0.60
CA VAL A 100 2.47 -17.35 0.59
C VAL A 100 3.28 -17.67 1.85
N GLU A 101 4.15 -18.68 1.80
CA GLU A 101 4.98 -19.06 2.94
C GLU A 101 5.97 -17.96 3.35
N GLU A 102 6.62 -17.31 2.38
CA GLU A 102 7.54 -16.20 2.66
C GLU A 102 6.79 -14.97 3.21
N LEU A 103 5.57 -14.70 2.75
CA LEU A 103 4.70 -13.66 3.33
C LEU A 103 4.31 -13.99 4.77
N LYS A 104 3.92 -15.23 5.06
CA LYS A 104 3.65 -15.68 6.45
C LYS A 104 4.87 -15.47 7.34
N ASN A 105 6.06 -15.81 6.86
CA ASN A 105 7.31 -15.62 7.61
C ASN A 105 7.60 -14.13 7.86
N MET A 106 7.43 -13.29 6.84
CA MET A 106 7.59 -11.84 6.99
C MET A 106 6.59 -11.25 7.99
N ILE A 107 5.34 -11.70 7.95
CA ILE A 107 4.28 -11.29 8.88
C ILE A 107 4.63 -11.70 10.31
N LYS A 108 5.01 -12.97 10.52
CA LYS A 108 5.46 -13.47 11.83
C LYS A 108 6.63 -12.65 12.36
N ALA A 109 7.65 -12.44 11.53
CA ALA A 109 8.83 -11.67 11.91
C ALA A 109 8.46 -10.27 12.36
N LYS A 110 7.56 -9.57 11.65
CA LYS A 110 7.12 -8.22 12.01
C LYS A 110 6.15 -8.17 13.20
N ALA A 111 5.31 -9.20 13.37
CA ALA A 111 4.37 -9.27 14.49
C ALA A 111 5.06 -9.55 15.84
N VAL A 112 6.19 -10.27 15.84
CA VAL A 112 6.99 -10.55 17.05
C VAL A 112 7.59 -9.27 17.65
N TRP A 113 7.82 -8.21 16.85
CA TRP A 113 8.31 -6.91 17.35
C TRP A 113 7.22 -6.03 17.99
N ILE A 114 5.98 -6.51 18.14
CA ILE A 114 4.85 -5.75 18.71
C ILE A 114 4.54 -6.23 20.16
N ILE A 115 5.37 -7.10 20.74
CA ILE A 115 5.27 -7.59 22.13
C ILE A 115 6.38 -6.94 22.96
#